data_AF-A0A834CRC1-F1
#
_entry.id   AF-A0A834CRC1-F1
#
_cell.length_a   1.000
_cell.length_b   1.000
_cell.length_c   1.000
_cell.angle_alpha   90.00
_cell.angle_beta   90.00
_cell.angle_gamma   90.00
#
_symmetry.space_group_name_H-M   'P 1'
#
loop_
_entity.id
_entity.type
_entity.pdbx_description
1 polymer ?
#
loop_
_entity_poly.entity_id
_entity_poly.type
_entity_poly.pdbx_seq_one_letter_code
_entity_poly.pdbx_strand_id
1 'polypeptide(L)'
;MSQWETLLKLPASYRQQLDDLYDRDFLPMDVRHHLSAWIEKQDWLRAAQDHALAIVLLQVLLENLDIQHSRFVQEESFLEQHNIRRYKHRFQMHQDDPCKLASTIHWYLVKEKEILKDATLDEQVQRLTVTQEPMEISCQQDLECKIATLKNDVQCMEHAVICLEEQQDEFDFKCQTHRLEATADEALKQEQMRTLQILVNKLNECRKSILLDMNKLLDRVEDLIHRLVDKELIDWKRRQQKSCIGAPDNVSLDQMEKWFTGVAVCLFQMLEFLKKLDELVAKMTYENDPVKAQKPALQKRTDLLLQKLLKRS
;
A
#
# COMPACT_ATOMS: atom_id res chain seq x y z
N MET A 1 26.66 14.16 9.53
CA MET A 1 26.23 12.84 9.00
C MET A 1 27.48 12.03 8.79
N SER A 2 27.47 10.77 9.22
CA SER A 2 28.58 9.84 8.96
C SER A 2 28.68 9.49 7.48
N GLN A 3 29.86 9.08 7.02
CA GLN A 3 30.06 8.52 5.68
C GLN A 3 29.12 7.33 5.47
N TRP A 4 28.96 6.49 6.50
CA TRP A 4 28.04 5.35 6.50
C TRP A 4 26.58 5.73 6.30
N GLU A 5 26.06 6.72 7.04
CA GLU A 5 24.69 7.23 6.87
C GLU A 5 24.43 7.76 5.46
N THR A 6 25.47 8.29 4.81
CA THR A 6 25.36 8.81 3.44
C THR A 6 25.28 7.67 2.43
N LEU A 7 26.06 6.61 2.61
CA LEU A 7 26.03 5.40 1.78
C LEU A 7 24.67 4.68 1.86
N LEU A 8 24.09 4.57 3.06
CA LEU A 8 22.80 3.91 3.24
C LEU A 8 21.63 4.60 2.52
N LYS A 9 21.80 5.87 2.12
CA LYS A 9 20.79 6.66 1.39
C LYS A 9 20.93 6.57 -0.13
N LEU A 10 21.93 5.86 -0.64
CA LEU A 10 22.16 5.75 -2.08
C LEU A 10 21.12 4.88 -2.80
N PRO A 11 20.93 5.06 -4.11
CA PRO A 11 20.09 4.19 -4.94
C PRO A 11 20.49 2.71 -4.86
N ALA A 12 19.55 1.82 -5.21
CA ALA A 12 19.73 0.36 -5.07
C ALA A 12 20.98 -0.19 -5.80
N SER A 13 21.36 0.39 -6.95
CA SER A 13 22.55 -0.01 -7.70
C SER A 13 23.84 0.19 -6.90
N TYR A 14 23.96 1.30 -6.18
CA TYR A 14 25.12 1.63 -5.35
C TYR A 14 25.10 0.88 -4.02
N ARG A 15 23.92 0.55 -3.49
CA ARG A 15 23.81 -0.35 -2.33
C ARG A 15 24.27 -1.77 -2.66
N GLN A 16 23.97 -2.29 -3.86
CA GLN A 16 24.52 -3.57 -4.31
C GLN A 16 26.06 -3.54 -4.38
N GLN A 17 26.64 -2.47 -4.93
CA GLN A 17 28.11 -2.32 -4.96
C GLN A 17 28.72 -2.25 -3.54
N LEU A 18 28.00 -1.63 -2.61
CA LEU A 18 28.39 -1.60 -1.20
C LEU A 18 28.31 -3.00 -0.57
N ASP A 19 27.27 -3.77 -0.85
CA ASP A 19 27.13 -5.15 -0.37
C ASP A 19 28.29 -6.02 -0.91
N ASP A 20 28.56 -5.96 -2.21
CA ASP A 20 29.67 -6.68 -2.87
C ASP A 20 31.05 -6.31 -2.28
N LEU A 21 31.22 -5.08 -1.77
CA LEU A 21 32.45 -4.64 -1.10
C LEU A 21 32.66 -5.41 0.22
N TYR A 22 31.59 -5.67 0.97
CA TYR A 22 31.60 -6.28 2.30
C TYR A 22 31.49 -7.81 2.29
N ASP A 23 31.18 -8.44 1.16
CA ASP A 23 31.22 -9.90 0.98
C ASP A 23 32.58 -10.51 1.32
N ARG A 24 33.66 -9.74 1.14
CA ARG A 24 34.98 -10.13 1.64
C ARG A 24 35.02 -9.91 3.14
N ASP A 25 34.78 -10.98 3.89
CA ASP A 25 34.68 -11.08 5.34
C ASP A 25 35.69 -10.31 6.23
N PHE A 26 36.71 -9.61 5.73
CA PHE A 26 37.79 -9.01 6.52
C PHE A 26 37.35 -7.92 7.52
N LEU A 27 36.32 -7.15 7.20
CA LEU A 27 35.69 -6.18 8.10
C LEU A 27 34.17 -6.45 8.09
N PRO A 28 33.61 -7.07 9.14
CA PRO A 28 32.18 -7.36 9.18
C PRO A 28 31.33 -6.10 9.05
N MET A 29 30.30 -6.13 8.20
CA MET A 29 29.42 -4.99 7.96
C MET A 29 28.72 -4.53 9.24
N ASP A 30 28.36 -5.44 10.15
CA ASP A 30 27.78 -5.10 11.45
C ASP A 30 28.72 -4.19 12.26
N VAL A 31 30.02 -4.50 12.27
CA VAL A 31 31.03 -3.73 13.01
C VAL A 31 31.20 -2.36 12.36
N ARG A 32 31.24 -2.32 11.03
CA ARG A 32 31.26 -1.06 10.27
C ARG A 32 30.03 -0.20 10.57
N HIS A 33 28.85 -0.81 10.71
CA HIS A 33 27.58 -0.15 10.96
C HIS A 33 27.52 0.43 12.38
N HIS A 34 27.67 -0.42 13.39
CA HIS A 34 27.50 -0.02 14.80
C HIS A 34 28.63 0.88 15.32
N LEU A 35 29.85 0.75 14.78
CA LEU A 35 31.00 1.57 15.17
C LEU A 35 31.36 2.64 14.13
N SER A 36 30.47 2.90 13.16
CA SER A 36 30.69 3.85 12.06
C SER A 36 31.26 5.19 12.51
N ALA A 37 30.63 5.84 13.49
CA ALA A 37 31.05 7.14 13.99
C ALA A 37 32.43 7.12 14.69
N TRP A 38 32.84 6.00 15.29
CA TRP A 38 34.16 5.87 15.89
C TRP A 38 35.21 5.55 14.83
N ILE A 39 34.92 4.58 13.95
CA ILE A 39 35.82 4.16 12.87
C ILE A 39 36.19 5.36 11.99
N GLU A 40 35.21 6.17 11.58
CA GLU A 40 35.45 7.30 10.68
C GLU A 40 36.29 8.44 11.29
N LYS A 41 36.42 8.49 12.63
CA LYS A 41 37.21 9.52 13.32
C LYS A 41 38.69 9.20 13.44
N GLN A 42 39.10 7.96 13.20
CA GLN A 42 40.48 7.53 13.39
C GLN A 42 41.34 7.75 12.14
N ASP A 43 42.64 8.00 12.35
CA ASP A 43 43.62 8.08 11.26
C ASP A 43 44.19 6.70 10.92
N TRP A 44 43.40 5.91 10.19
CA TRP A 44 43.78 4.55 9.78
C TRP A 44 44.99 4.50 8.83
N LEU A 45 45.23 5.57 8.07
CA LEU A 45 46.39 5.65 7.16
C LEU A 45 47.68 5.71 7.96
N ARG A 46 47.73 6.55 9.00
CA ARG A 46 48.87 6.61 9.92
C ARG A 46 49.01 5.32 10.72
N ALA A 47 47.90 4.77 11.21
CA ALA A 47 47.92 3.52 11.97
C ALA A 47 48.39 2.30 11.13
N ALA A 48 48.23 2.32 9.81
CA ALA A 48 48.81 1.30 8.95
C ALA A 48 50.35 1.30 8.92
N GLN A 49 50.98 2.42 9.29
CA GLN A 49 52.44 2.62 9.24
C GLN A 49 53.09 2.65 10.63
N ASP A 50 52.32 2.98 11.66
CA ASP A 50 52.76 3.11 13.06
C ASP A 50 52.18 1.97 13.90
N HIS A 51 53.01 0.97 14.20
CA HIS A 51 52.60 -0.23 14.93
C HIS A 51 52.09 0.07 16.35
N ALA A 52 52.68 1.06 17.05
CA ALA A 52 52.23 1.41 18.39
C ALA A 52 50.83 2.03 18.35
N LEU A 53 50.57 2.92 17.38
CA LEU A 53 49.24 3.47 17.15
C LEU A 53 48.24 2.39 16.73
N ALA A 54 48.64 1.45 15.88
CA ALA A 54 47.80 0.33 15.44
C ALA A 54 47.34 -0.54 16.61
N ILE A 55 48.25 -0.86 17.55
CA ILE A 55 47.91 -1.61 18.78
C ILE A 55 46.89 -0.84 19.60
N VAL A 56 47.11 0.47 19.84
CA VAL A 56 46.20 1.29 20.63
C VAL A 56 44.80 1.30 20.00
N LEU A 57 44.70 1.52 18.69
CA LEU A 57 43.41 1.51 18.00
C LEU A 57 42.74 0.13 18.01
N LEU A 58 43.50 -0.96 17.93
CA LEU A 58 42.96 -2.32 18.07
C LEU A 58 42.36 -2.54 19.47
N GLN A 59 43.04 -2.12 20.53
CA GLN A 59 42.51 -2.25 21.90
C GLN A 59 41.23 -1.43 22.07
N VAL A 60 41.21 -0.18 21.60
CA VAL A 60 40.02 0.68 21.65
C VAL A 60 38.87 0.11 20.79
N LEU A 61 39.17 -0.54 19.66
CA LEU A 61 38.16 -1.26 18.87
C LEU A 61 37.53 -2.40 19.68
N LEU A 62 38.33 -3.21 20.38
CA LEU A 62 37.84 -4.32 21.20
C LEU A 62 36.98 -3.81 22.39
N GLU A 63 37.40 -2.71 23.02
CA GLU A 63 36.61 -2.05 24.08
C GLU A 63 35.27 -1.54 23.55
N ASN A 64 35.27 -0.90 22.37
CA ASN A 64 34.03 -0.46 21.73
C ASN A 64 33.08 -1.63 21.42
N LEU A 65 33.62 -2.80 21.04
CA LEU A 65 32.82 -4.01 20.83
C LEU A 65 32.21 -4.53 22.15
N ASP A 66 32.92 -4.41 23.27
CA ASP A 66 32.36 -4.75 24.59
C ASP A 66 31.23 -3.81 25.02
N ILE A 67 31.38 -2.51 24.71
CA ILE A 67 30.33 -1.52 24.93
C ILE A 67 29.10 -1.83 24.07
N GLN A 68 29.28 -2.18 22.78
CA GLN A 68 28.15 -2.58 21.92
C GLN A 68 27.51 -3.88 22.39
N HIS A 69 28.31 -4.86 22.83
CA HIS A 69 27.79 -6.11 23.39
C HIS A 69 26.89 -5.83 24.61
N SER A 70 27.34 -4.96 25.51
CA SER A 70 26.56 -4.56 26.69
C SER A 70 25.23 -3.88 26.31
N ARG A 71 25.20 -3.09 25.23
CA ARG A 71 23.96 -2.49 24.70
C ARG A 71 23.01 -3.57 24.16
N PHE A 72 23.50 -4.52 23.37
CA PHE A 72 22.67 -5.62 22.86
C PHE A 72 22.16 -6.57 23.94
N VAL A 73 22.86 -6.66 25.08
CA VAL A 73 22.33 -7.35 26.27
C VAL A 73 21.14 -6.60 26.87
N GLN A 74 21.19 -5.27 26.95
CA GLN A 74 20.08 -4.44 27.42
C GLN A 74 18.88 -4.46 26.45
N GLU A 75 19.14 -4.55 25.15
CA GLU A 75 18.12 -4.61 24.09
C GLU A 75 17.60 -6.03 23.82
N GLU A 76 18.03 -7.02 24.62
CA GLU A 76 17.65 -8.45 24.49
C GLU A 76 17.89 -9.06 23.09
N SER A 77 18.79 -8.48 22.30
CA SER A 77 19.02 -8.86 20.90
C SER A 77 20.02 -10.02 20.79
N PHE A 78 19.52 -11.25 20.94
CA PHE A 78 20.33 -12.46 21.07
C PHE A 78 21.29 -12.70 19.88
N LEU A 79 20.84 -12.44 18.65
CA LEU A 79 21.62 -12.68 17.44
C LEU A 79 22.83 -11.72 17.37
N GLU A 80 22.61 -10.45 17.66
CA GLU A 80 23.57 -9.37 17.67
C GLU A 80 24.61 -9.59 18.78
N GLN A 81 24.17 -10.05 19.97
CA GLN A 81 25.07 -10.47 21.04
C GLN A 81 26.00 -11.61 20.64
N HIS A 82 25.51 -12.59 19.87
CA HIS A 82 26.33 -13.69 19.36
C HIS A 82 27.32 -13.18 18.30
N ASN A 83 26.85 -12.37 17.35
CA ASN A 83 27.66 -11.85 16.25
C ASN A 83 28.80 -10.95 16.75
N ILE A 84 28.54 -9.99 17.64
CA ILE A 84 29.58 -9.12 18.20
C ILE A 84 30.65 -9.91 18.97
N ARG A 85 30.26 -10.92 19.74
CA ARG A 85 31.22 -11.81 20.43
C ARG A 85 32.13 -12.54 19.44
N ARG A 86 31.55 -13.07 18.36
CA ARG A 86 32.30 -13.72 17.29
C ARG A 86 33.27 -12.76 16.59
N TYR A 87 32.82 -11.54 16.28
CA TYR A 87 33.66 -10.53 15.64
C TYR A 87 34.81 -10.06 16.54
N LYS A 88 34.54 -9.85 17.83
CA LYS A 88 35.58 -9.53 18.82
C LYS A 88 36.67 -10.60 18.82
N HIS A 89 36.29 -11.88 18.86
CA HIS A 89 37.25 -12.98 18.82
C HIS A 89 38.08 -12.99 17.54
N ARG A 90 37.44 -12.70 16.39
CA ARG A 90 38.14 -12.56 15.11
C ARG A 90 39.17 -11.42 15.12
N PHE A 91 38.81 -10.26 15.67
CA PHE A 91 39.76 -9.13 15.75
C PHE A 91 40.92 -9.38 16.71
N GLN A 92 40.74 -10.19 17.75
CA GLN A 92 41.84 -10.59 18.63
C GLN A 92 42.94 -11.37 17.88
N MET A 93 42.61 -12.06 16.78
CA MET A 93 43.60 -12.74 15.94
C MET A 93 44.52 -11.77 15.16
N HIS A 94 44.18 -10.47 15.11
CA HIS A 94 45.03 -9.44 14.52
C HIS A 94 46.03 -8.82 15.51
N GLN A 95 46.15 -9.36 16.73
CA GLN A 95 47.15 -8.88 17.71
C GLN A 95 48.60 -9.04 17.21
N ASP A 96 48.87 -10.05 16.37
CA ASP A 96 50.19 -10.28 15.81
C ASP A 96 50.54 -9.30 14.67
N ASP A 97 49.52 -8.72 14.00
CA ASP A 97 49.69 -7.75 12.90
C ASP A 97 48.54 -6.72 12.85
N PRO A 98 48.54 -5.74 13.78
CA PRO A 98 47.51 -4.71 13.86
C PRO A 98 47.59 -3.70 12.71
N CYS A 99 48.78 -3.51 12.11
CA CYS A 99 48.97 -2.61 10.97
C CYS A 99 48.19 -3.10 9.74
N LYS A 100 48.13 -4.41 9.52
CA LYS A 100 47.32 -5.00 8.44
C LYS A 100 45.83 -4.78 8.63
N LEU A 101 45.34 -4.85 9.88
CA LEU A 101 43.95 -4.51 10.18
C LEU A 101 43.68 -3.02 9.88
N ALA A 102 44.55 -2.12 10.33
CA ALA A 102 44.43 -0.69 10.04
C ALA A 102 44.44 -0.39 8.53
N SER A 103 45.32 -1.06 7.78
CA SER A 103 45.38 -0.98 6.32
C SER A 103 44.08 -1.45 5.66
N THR A 104 43.50 -2.53 6.18
CA THR A 104 42.23 -3.08 5.69
C THR A 104 41.09 -2.09 5.92
N ILE A 105 40.93 -1.58 7.15
CA ILE A 105 39.89 -0.61 7.48
C ILE A 105 40.04 0.66 6.63
N HIS A 106 41.28 1.15 6.48
CA HIS A 106 41.56 2.29 5.59
C HIS A 106 41.10 2.02 4.16
N TRP A 107 41.43 0.85 3.61
CA TRP A 107 41.03 0.46 2.26
C TRP A 107 39.51 0.46 2.06
N TYR A 108 38.74 -0.10 3.01
CA TYR A 108 37.27 -0.05 2.96
C TYR A 108 36.74 1.38 2.94
N LEU A 109 37.25 2.25 3.81
CA LEU A 109 36.82 3.65 3.87
C LEU A 109 37.16 4.42 2.58
N VAL A 110 38.25 4.08 1.91
CA VAL A 110 38.60 4.65 0.60
C VAL A 110 37.64 4.15 -0.48
N LYS A 111 37.35 2.85 -0.52
CA LYS A 111 36.40 2.26 -1.49
C LYS A 111 34.98 2.79 -1.34
N GLU A 112 34.52 2.95 -0.10
CA GLU A 112 33.27 3.64 0.18
C GLU A 112 33.23 5.09 -0.36
N LYS A 113 34.34 5.83 -0.27
CA LYS A 113 34.44 7.18 -0.84
C LYS A 113 34.44 7.18 -2.36
N GLU A 114 34.97 6.14 -3.01
CA GLU A 114 34.87 5.97 -4.47
C GLU A 114 33.41 5.77 -4.88
N ILE A 115 32.67 4.87 -4.21
CA ILE A 115 31.23 4.64 -4.44
C ILE A 115 30.42 5.95 -4.32
N LEU A 116 30.69 6.75 -3.28
CA LEU A 116 30.02 8.05 -3.11
C LEU A 116 30.33 9.05 -4.23
N LYS A 117 31.57 9.06 -4.73
CA LYS A 117 31.97 9.94 -5.84
C LYS A 117 31.27 9.53 -7.12
N ASP A 118 31.20 8.23 -7.41
CA ASP A 118 30.54 7.69 -8.59
C ASP A 118 29.04 8.02 -8.58
N ALA A 119 28.37 7.80 -7.43
CA ALA A 119 26.97 8.20 -7.26
C ALA A 119 26.72 9.69 -7.50
N THR A 120 27.63 10.55 -7.02
CA THR A 120 27.54 12.00 -7.22
C THR A 120 27.71 12.40 -8.70
N LEU A 121 28.56 11.69 -9.44
CA LEU A 121 28.77 11.89 -10.87
C LEU A 121 27.54 11.45 -11.67
N ASP A 122 26.97 10.29 -11.36
CA ASP A 122 25.75 9.80 -12.01
C ASP A 122 24.56 10.71 -11.78
N GLU A 123 24.37 11.24 -10.57
CA GLU A 123 23.32 12.23 -10.30
C GLU A 123 23.52 13.51 -11.14
N GLN A 124 24.76 13.93 -11.36
CA GLN A 124 25.06 15.10 -12.21
C GLN A 124 24.72 14.82 -13.69
N VAL A 125 24.99 13.60 -14.17
CA VAL A 125 24.68 13.18 -15.54
C VAL A 125 23.17 13.02 -15.73
N GLN A 126 22.46 12.41 -14.77
CA GLN A 126 21.01 12.24 -14.82
C GLN A 126 20.25 13.56 -14.85
N ARG A 127 20.73 14.60 -14.14
CA ARG A 127 20.13 15.94 -14.21
C ARG A 127 20.25 16.60 -15.59
N LEU A 128 21.14 16.11 -16.45
CA LEU A 128 21.33 16.60 -17.82
C LEU A 128 20.51 15.81 -18.85
N THR A 129 20.01 14.61 -18.50
CA THR A 129 19.19 13.76 -19.36
C THR A 129 17.74 13.71 -18.85
N VAL A 130 16.82 14.34 -19.57
CA VAL A 130 15.37 14.27 -19.27
C VAL A 130 14.87 12.85 -19.59
N THR A 131 14.69 12.01 -18.57
CA THR A 131 14.19 10.63 -18.73
C THR A 131 12.67 10.54 -18.59
N GLN A 132 12.06 9.67 -19.41
CA GLN A 132 10.61 9.44 -19.62
C GLN A 132 9.86 8.75 -18.45
N GLU A 133 10.37 8.78 -17.22
CA GLU A 133 9.75 8.13 -16.05
C GLU A 133 8.44 8.75 -15.48
N PRO A 134 8.00 10.00 -15.78
CA PRO A 134 6.79 10.54 -15.14
C PRO A 134 5.47 9.85 -15.50
N MET A 135 5.40 9.11 -16.62
CA MET A 135 4.13 8.73 -17.23
C MET A 135 3.50 7.45 -16.63
N GLU A 136 4.30 6.44 -16.25
CA GLU A 136 3.78 5.19 -15.66
C GLU A 136 3.26 5.39 -14.24
N ILE A 137 4.00 6.13 -13.40
CA ILE A 137 3.60 6.45 -12.02
C ILE A 137 2.28 7.24 -12.01
N SER A 138 2.10 8.16 -12.97
CA SER A 138 0.87 8.95 -13.10
C SER A 138 -0.35 8.09 -13.45
N CYS A 139 -0.19 7.06 -14.29
CA CYS A 139 -1.29 6.16 -14.65
C CYS A 139 -1.73 5.27 -13.48
N GLN A 140 -0.78 4.78 -12.68
CA GLN A 140 -1.08 3.97 -11.51
C GLN A 140 -1.80 4.78 -10.42
N GLN A 141 -1.34 6.02 -10.18
CA GLN A 141 -1.98 6.93 -9.22
C GLN A 141 -3.40 7.32 -9.66
N ASP A 142 -3.64 7.53 -10.95
CA ASP A 142 -4.99 7.77 -11.49
C ASP A 142 -5.93 6.59 -11.20
N LEU A 143 -5.45 5.35 -11.39
CA LEU A 143 -6.26 4.17 -11.12
C LEU A 143 -6.56 3.98 -9.63
N GLU A 144 -5.55 4.19 -8.76
CA GLU A 144 -5.76 4.16 -7.31
C GLU A 144 -6.77 5.21 -6.84
N CYS A 145 -6.68 6.42 -7.39
CA CYS A 145 -7.63 7.50 -7.11
C CYS A 145 -9.05 7.10 -7.51
N LYS A 146 -9.24 6.57 -8.73
CA LYS A 146 -10.55 6.13 -9.22
C LYS A 146 -11.16 5.01 -8.39
N ILE A 147 -10.35 4.04 -7.95
CA ILE A 147 -10.81 2.95 -7.08
C ILE A 147 -11.19 3.49 -5.70
N ALA A 148 -10.43 4.45 -5.17
CA ALA A 148 -10.78 5.11 -3.91
C ALA A 148 -12.09 5.91 -4.03
N THR A 149 -12.28 6.65 -5.12
CA THR A 149 -13.55 7.34 -5.41
C THR A 149 -14.71 6.36 -5.49
N LEU A 150 -14.55 5.25 -6.21
CA LEU A 150 -15.57 4.21 -6.32
C LEU A 150 -15.97 3.65 -4.95
N LYS A 151 -15.00 3.37 -4.08
CA LYS A 151 -15.27 2.91 -2.71
C LYS A 151 -16.09 3.92 -1.90
N ASN A 152 -15.76 5.21 -2.01
CA ASN A 152 -16.52 6.27 -1.35
C ASN A 152 -17.95 6.37 -1.90
N ASP A 153 -18.13 6.26 -3.22
CA ASP A 153 -19.47 6.26 -3.84
C ASP A 153 -20.33 5.09 -3.33
N VAL A 154 -19.72 3.90 -3.17
CA VAL A 154 -20.41 2.72 -2.63
C VAL A 154 -20.82 2.94 -1.17
N GLN A 155 -19.97 3.57 -0.34
CA GLN A 155 -20.33 3.93 1.03
C GLN A 155 -21.48 4.95 1.08
N CYS A 156 -21.47 5.95 0.19
CA CYS A 156 -22.58 6.89 0.06
C CYS A 156 -23.88 6.17 -0.35
N MET A 157 -23.79 5.19 -1.25
CA MET A 157 -24.94 4.36 -1.66
C MET A 157 -25.47 3.52 -0.50
N GLU A 158 -24.59 2.91 0.30
CA GLU A 158 -24.98 2.17 1.51
C GLU A 158 -25.82 3.04 2.45
N HIS A 159 -25.34 4.25 2.74
CA HIS A 159 -26.12 5.22 3.52
C HIS A 159 -27.44 5.59 2.87
N ALA A 160 -27.49 5.80 1.55
CA ALA A 160 -28.73 6.10 0.85
C ALA A 160 -29.75 4.97 0.95
N VAL A 161 -29.31 3.71 0.86
CA VAL A 161 -30.16 2.52 1.02
C VAL A 161 -30.69 2.41 2.46
N ILE A 162 -29.87 2.71 3.47
CA ILE A 162 -30.31 2.77 4.87
C ILE A 162 -31.39 3.85 5.05
N CYS A 163 -31.16 5.07 4.55
CA CYS A 163 -32.16 6.13 4.62
C CYS A 163 -33.47 5.78 3.89
N LEU A 164 -33.40 5.04 2.78
CA LEU A 164 -34.60 4.54 2.10
C LEU A 164 -35.38 3.55 2.99
N GLU A 165 -34.70 2.65 3.69
CA GLU A 165 -35.33 1.73 4.64
C GLU A 165 -36.02 2.50 5.77
N GLU A 166 -35.35 3.48 6.36
CA GLU A 166 -35.93 4.33 7.43
C GLU A 166 -37.17 5.09 6.96
N GLN A 167 -37.14 5.67 5.74
CA GLN A 167 -38.30 6.34 5.16
C GLN A 167 -39.48 5.38 4.94
N GLN A 168 -39.19 4.14 4.57
CA GLN A 168 -40.19 3.12 4.38
C GLN A 168 -40.80 2.66 5.70
N ASP A 169 -39.98 2.47 6.74
CA ASP A 169 -40.45 2.10 8.07
C ASP A 169 -41.25 3.25 8.71
N GLU A 170 -40.88 4.53 8.47
CA GLU A 170 -41.68 5.70 8.89
C GLU A 170 -43.06 5.70 8.20
N PHE A 171 -43.09 5.42 6.89
CA PHE A 171 -44.34 5.31 6.15
C PHE A 171 -45.21 4.19 6.71
N ASP A 172 -44.66 2.99 6.89
CA ASP A 172 -45.39 1.82 7.41
C ASP A 172 -45.98 2.10 8.79
N PHE A 173 -45.18 2.67 9.70
CA PHE A 173 -45.64 3.07 11.03
C PHE A 173 -46.81 4.06 10.97
N LYS A 174 -46.73 5.10 10.14
CA LYS A 174 -47.82 6.07 9.98
C LYS A 174 -49.06 5.45 9.34
N CYS A 175 -48.89 4.55 8.37
CA CYS A 175 -49.97 3.84 7.72
C CYS A 175 -50.70 2.92 8.72
N GLN A 176 -49.96 2.18 9.53
CA GLN A 176 -50.52 1.31 10.56
C GLN A 176 -51.21 2.10 11.68
N THR A 177 -50.63 3.22 12.11
CA THR A 177 -51.24 4.12 13.10
C THR A 177 -52.59 4.63 12.60
N HIS A 178 -52.65 5.10 11.35
CA HIS A 178 -53.90 5.56 10.73
C HIS A 178 -54.97 4.45 10.65
N ARG A 179 -54.57 3.20 10.38
CA ARG A 179 -55.50 2.05 10.34
C ARG A 179 -56.09 1.69 11.71
N LEU A 180 -55.35 1.95 12.79
CA LEU A 180 -55.78 1.67 14.18
C LEU A 180 -56.62 2.81 14.77
N GLU A 181 -56.34 4.05 14.37
CA GLU A 181 -57.13 5.22 14.74
C GLU A 181 -58.46 5.25 13.97
N ALA A 182 -59.54 4.72 14.57
CA ALA A 182 -60.89 4.87 14.05
C ALA A 182 -61.37 6.33 14.19
N THR A 183 -60.89 7.23 13.33
CA THR A 183 -61.29 8.63 13.33
C THR A 183 -62.66 8.79 12.66
N ALA A 184 -63.61 9.44 13.33
CA ALA A 184 -64.94 9.73 12.79
C ALA A 184 -64.97 11.07 12.00
N ASP A 185 -63.94 11.92 12.19
CA ASP A 185 -63.81 13.22 11.54
C ASP A 185 -63.22 13.09 10.13
N GLU A 186 -64.02 13.45 9.14
CA GLU A 186 -63.67 13.39 7.73
C GLU A 186 -62.54 14.36 7.34
N ALA A 187 -62.44 15.52 8.02
CA ALA A 187 -61.38 16.48 7.77
C ALA A 187 -60.01 15.94 8.22
N LEU A 188 -59.99 15.27 9.38
CA LEU A 188 -58.78 14.65 9.92
C LEU A 188 -58.31 13.48 9.03
N LYS A 189 -59.24 12.67 8.51
CA LYS A 189 -58.92 11.61 7.54
C LYS A 189 -58.29 12.13 6.26
N GLN A 190 -58.84 13.21 5.69
CA GLN A 190 -58.29 13.80 4.47
C GLN A 190 -56.86 14.31 4.67
N GLU A 191 -56.57 14.91 5.82
CA GLU A 191 -55.22 15.40 6.14
C GLU A 191 -54.22 14.26 6.38
N GLN A 192 -54.64 13.19 7.06
CA GLN A 192 -53.83 11.98 7.23
C GLN A 192 -53.53 11.31 5.88
N MET A 193 -54.52 11.20 4.99
CA MET A 193 -54.35 10.66 3.65
C MET A 193 -53.39 11.51 2.79
N ARG A 194 -53.48 12.84 2.87
CA ARG A 194 -52.50 13.73 2.22
C ARG A 194 -51.08 13.50 2.71
N THR A 195 -50.92 13.32 4.03
CA THR A 195 -49.60 13.06 4.63
C THR A 195 -49.01 11.75 4.12
N LEU A 196 -49.80 10.67 4.08
CA LEU A 196 -49.37 9.38 3.52
C LEU A 196 -49.02 9.49 2.04
N GLN A 197 -49.80 10.23 1.25
CA GLN A 197 -49.50 10.47 -0.16
C GLN A 197 -48.17 11.21 -0.36
N ILE A 198 -47.86 12.20 0.46
CA ILE A 198 -46.57 12.92 0.41
C ILE A 198 -45.42 11.96 0.71
N LEU A 199 -45.55 11.11 1.73
CA LEU A 199 -44.53 10.16 2.12
C LEU A 199 -44.28 9.10 1.03
N VAL A 200 -45.35 8.56 0.44
CA VAL A 200 -45.23 7.57 -0.65
C VAL A 200 -44.54 8.17 -1.88
N ASN A 201 -44.86 9.43 -2.20
CA ASN A 201 -44.24 10.14 -3.32
C ASN A 201 -42.75 10.37 -3.06
N LYS A 202 -42.37 10.79 -1.85
CA LYS A 202 -40.97 10.94 -1.44
C LYS A 202 -40.20 9.61 -1.54
N LEU A 203 -40.80 8.53 -1.05
CA LEU A 203 -40.22 7.19 -1.12
C LEU A 203 -40.02 6.74 -2.57
N ASN A 204 -40.98 7.01 -3.46
CA ASN A 204 -40.85 6.71 -4.88
C ASN A 204 -39.73 7.52 -5.55
N GLU A 205 -39.62 8.81 -5.27
CA GLU A 205 -38.50 9.62 -5.79
C GLU A 205 -37.14 9.15 -5.24
N CYS A 206 -37.08 8.77 -3.96
CA CYS A 206 -35.90 8.19 -3.34
C CYS A 206 -35.48 6.87 -4.04
N ARG A 207 -36.43 5.95 -4.27
CA ARG A 207 -36.19 4.71 -5.03
C ARG A 207 -35.67 4.98 -6.44
N LYS A 208 -36.24 5.96 -7.16
CA LYS A 208 -35.74 6.35 -8.50
C LYS A 208 -34.31 6.90 -8.44
N SER A 209 -34.00 7.74 -7.45
CA SER A 209 -32.66 8.32 -7.28
C SER A 209 -31.63 7.24 -7.03
N ILE A 210 -31.91 6.31 -6.10
CA ILE A 210 -31.02 5.19 -5.77
C ILE A 210 -30.74 4.33 -7.01
N LEU A 211 -31.78 3.97 -7.79
CA LEU A 211 -31.60 3.18 -9.01
C LEU A 211 -30.77 3.91 -10.07
N LEU A 212 -30.93 5.22 -10.19
CA LEU A 212 -30.16 6.05 -11.11
C LEU A 212 -28.69 6.14 -10.68
N ASP A 213 -28.43 6.32 -9.39
CA ASP A 213 -27.07 6.37 -8.85
C ASP A 213 -26.38 5.00 -8.89
N MET A 214 -27.13 3.90 -8.71
CA MET A 214 -26.65 2.53 -8.94
C MET A 214 -26.19 2.31 -10.38
N ASN A 215 -26.92 2.82 -11.39
CA ASN A 215 -26.50 2.74 -12.78
C ASN A 215 -25.20 3.51 -13.03
N LYS A 216 -25.08 4.75 -12.52
CA LYS A 216 -23.85 5.54 -12.65
C LYS A 216 -22.65 4.84 -12.02
N LEU A 217 -22.86 4.18 -10.88
CA LEU A 217 -21.82 3.42 -10.19
C LEU A 217 -21.37 2.24 -11.06
N LEU A 218 -22.32 1.49 -11.65
CA LEU A 218 -22.01 0.40 -12.58
C LEU A 218 -21.29 0.89 -13.84
N ASP A 219 -21.60 2.08 -14.36
CA ASP A 219 -20.86 2.69 -15.49
C ASP A 219 -19.37 2.89 -15.13
N ARG A 220 -19.10 3.46 -13.95
CA ARG A 220 -17.74 3.67 -13.45
C ARG A 220 -16.99 2.36 -13.21
N VAL A 221 -17.69 1.35 -12.68
CA VAL A 221 -17.12 0.01 -12.49
C VAL A 221 -16.75 -0.62 -13.82
N GLU A 222 -17.61 -0.51 -14.83
CA GLU A 222 -17.36 -1.06 -16.15
C GLU A 222 -16.12 -0.43 -16.82
N ASP A 223 -15.97 0.88 -16.73
CA ASP A 223 -14.78 1.61 -17.20
C ASP A 223 -13.50 1.14 -16.49
N LEU A 224 -13.57 0.96 -15.16
CA LEU A 224 -12.45 0.45 -14.37
C LEU A 224 -12.09 -0.99 -14.74
N ILE A 225 -13.08 -1.87 -14.92
CA ILE A 225 -12.86 -3.25 -15.36
C ILE A 225 -12.22 -3.27 -16.74
N HIS A 226 -12.67 -2.45 -17.68
CA HIS A 226 -12.05 -2.34 -18.99
C HIS A 226 -10.58 -1.91 -18.86
N ARG A 227 -10.27 -0.90 -18.04
CA ARG A 227 -8.88 -0.47 -17.86
C ARG A 227 -8.02 -1.55 -17.21
N LEU A 228 -8.52 -2.22 -16.18
CA LEU A 228 -7.81 -3.27 -15.45
C LEU A 228 -7.55 -4.50 -16.32
N VAL A 229 -8.58 -5.02 -16.97
CA VAL A 229 -8.51 -6.29 -17.71
C VAL A 229 -7.84 -6.10 -19.08
N ASP A 230 -8.17 -5.02 -19.79
CA ASP A 230 -7.76 -4.86 -21.19
C ASP A 230 -6.47 -4.03 -21.35
N LYS A 231 -5.94 -3.43 -20.27
CA LYS A 231 -4.66 -2.71 -20.29
C LYS A 231 -3.70 -3.24 -19.22
N GLU A 232 -3.98 -2.96 -17.95
CA GLU A 232 -3.04 -3.23 -16.84
C GLU A 232 -2.63 -4.70 -16.77
N LEU A 233 -3.60 -5.61 -16.91
CA LEU A 233 -3.35 -7.06 -16.89
C LEU A 233 -2.51 -7.52 -18.09
N ILE A 234 -2.72 -6.93 -19.27
CA ILE A 234 -1.95 -7.27 -20.48
C ILE A 234 -0.51 -6.79 -20.32
N ASP A 235 -0.32 -5.56 -19.85
CA ASP A 235 1.00 -4.98 -19.62
C ASP A 235 1.77 -5.72 -18.52
N TRP A 236 1.09 -6.13 -17.45
CA TRP A 236 1.67 -7.00 -16.43
C TRP A 236 2.11 -8.35 -17.00
N LYS A 237 1.26 -9.02 -17.81
CA LYS A 237 1.65 -10.29 -18.48
C LYS A 237 2.86 -10.12 -19.38
N ARG A 238 2.97 -8.99 -20.06
CA ARG A 238 4.14 -8.67 -20.89
C ARG A 238 5.40 -8.48 -20.05
N ARG A 239 5.32 -7.77 -18.92
CA ARG A 239 6.42 -7.65 -17.95
C ARG A 239 6.82 -9.01 -17.39
N GLN A 240 5.85 -9.86 -17.07
CA GLN A 240 6.10 -11.24 -16.63
C GLN A 240 6.90 -12.04 -17.66
N GLN A 241 6.49 -12.01 -18.94
CA GLN A 241 7.21 -12.70 -20.02
C GLN A 241 8.65 -12.21 -20.16
N LYS A 242 8.89 -10.90 -20.07
CA LYS A 242 10.24 -10.32 -20.11
C LYS A 242 11.07 -10.72 -18.90
N SER A 243 10.48 -10.71 -17.70
CA SER A 243 11.15 -11.14 -16.48
C SER A 243 11.56 -12.61 -16.54
N CYS A 244 10.72 -13.49 -17.11
CA CYS A 244 11.05 -14.90 -17.32
C CYS A 244 12.25 -15.14 -18.24
N ILE A 245 12.62 -14.17 -19.09
CA ILE A 245 13.83 -14.23 -19.93
C ILE A 245 14.99 -13.40 -19.36
N GLY A 246 14.90 -12.98 -18.10
CA GLY A 246 15.99 -12.32 -17.36
C GLY A 246 15.91 -10.80 -17.26
N ALA A 247 14.81 -10.17 -17.67
CA ALA A 247 14.65 -8.73 -17.46
C ALA A 247 14.41 -8.40 -15.96
N PRO A 248 14.99 -7.31 -15.42
CA PRO A 248 14.81 -6.88 -14.03
C PRO A 248 13.46 -6.17 -13.80
N ASP A 249 12.39 -6.61 -14.48
CA ASP A 249 11.05 -6.05 -14.33
C ASP A 249 10.40 -6.52 -13.02
N ASN A 250 9.76 -5.61 -12.28
CA ASN A 250 8.92 -5.99 -11.14
C ASN A 250 7.62 -6.65 -11.64
N VAL A 251 7.42 -7.90 -11.22
CA VAL A 251 6.28 -8.76 -11.59
C VAL A 251 5.39 -9.12 -10.39
N SER A 252 5.54 -8.41 -9.26
CA SER A 252 4.63 -8.60 -8.12
C SER A 252 3.17 -8.38 -8.55
N LEU A 253 2.29 -9.20 -7.99
CA LEU A 253 0.85 -9.10 -8.17
C LEU A 253 0.19 -8.18 -7.14
N ASP A 254 0.88 -7.73 -6.09
CA ASP A 254 0.28 -7.04 -4.94
C ASP A 254 -0.60 -5.85 -5.35
N GLN A 255 -0.12 -5.04 -6.29
CA GLN A 255 -0.86 -3.88 -6.80
C GLN A 255 -2.07 -4.30 -7.64
N MET A 256 -1.92 -5.33 -8.47
CA MET A 256 -3.01 -5.86 -9.29
C MET A 256 -4.09 -6.47 -8.42
N GLU A 257 -3.69 -7.30 -7.45
CA GLU A 257 -4.57 -7.92 -6.45
C GLU A 257 -5.34 -6.84 -5.67
N LYS A 258 -4.65 -5.79 -5.20
CA LYS A 258 -5.28 -4.65 -4.52
C LYS A 258 -6.35 -3.99 -5.37
N TRP A 259 -6.09 -3.78 -6.66
CA TRP A 259 -7.06 -3.14 -7.56
C TRP A 259 -8.24 -4.04 -7.90
N PHE A 260 -7.99 -5.28 -8.29
CA PHE A 260 -9.03 -6.26 -8.59
C PHE A 260 -9.93 -6.52 -7.39
N THR A 261 -9.33 -6.72 -6.20
CA THR A 261 -10.07 -6.89 -4.95
C THR A 261 -10.88 -5.65 -4.61
N GLY A 262 -10.32 -4.46 -4.81
CA GLY A 262 -11.03 -3.20 -4.59
C GLY A 262 -12.31 -3.09 -5.42
N VAL A 263 -12.25 -3.39 -6.71
CA VAL A 263 -13.44 -3.38 -7.59
C VAL A 263 -14.40 -4.53 -7.28
N ALA A 264 -13.89 -5.72 -6.95
CA ALA A 264 -14.70 -6.88 -6.60
C ALA A 264 -15.56 -6.62 -5.37
N VAL A 265 -14.97 -6.05 -4.30
CA VAL A 265 -15.71 -5.69 -3.07
C VAL A 265 -16.85 -4.72 -3.39
N CYS A 266 -16.61 -3.71 -4.22
CA CYS A 266 -17.65 -2.76 -4.63
C CYS A 266 -18.82 -3.45 -5.38
N LEU A 267 -18.52 -4.43 -6.25
CA LEU A 267 -19.55 -5.22 -6.94
C LEU A 267 -20.32 -6.12 -5.98
N PHE A 268 -19.67 -6.72 -4.98
CA PHE A 268 -20.36 -7.51 -3.97
C PHE A 268 -21.30 -6.65 -3.10
N GLN A 269 -20.84 -5.46 -2.69
CA GLN A 269 -21.71 -4.50 -1.99
C GLN A 269 -22.91 -4.08 -2.86
N MET A 270 -22.70 -3.90 -4.16
CA MET A 270 -23.78 -3.62 -5.10
C MET A 270 -24.81 -4.77 -5.15
N LEU A 271 -24.39 -6.04 -5.07
CA LEU A 271 -25.31 -7.17 -4.95
C LEU A 271 -26.09 -7.16 -3.62
N GLU A 272 -25.46 -6.78 -2.51
CA GLU A 272 -26.11 -6.63 -1.22
C GLU A 272 -27.18 -5.54 -1.24
N PHE A 273 -26.91 -4.40 -1.89
CA PHE A 273 -27.91 -3.35 -2.06
C PHE A 273 -29.11 -3.82 -2.90
N LEU A 274 -28.86 -4.55 -3.99
CA LEU A 274 -29.95 -5.10 -4.82
C LEU A 274 -30.81 -6.11 -4.06
N LYS A 275 -30.18 -6.93 -3.20
CA LYS A 275 -30.88 -7.83 -2.28
C LYS A 275 -31.71 -7.05 -1.26
N LYS A 276 -31.16 -5.97 -0.71
CA LYS A 276 -31.88 -5.12 0.24
C LYS A 276 -33.10 -4.45 -0.40
N LEU A 277 -32.98 -4.03 -1.65
CA LEU A 277 -34.11 -3.53 -2.42
C LEU A 277 -35.22 -4.58 -2.60
N ASP A 278 -34.91 -5.87 -2.76
CA ASP A 278 -35.94 -6.93 -2.78
C ASP A 278 -36.67 -7.03 -1.45
N GLU A 279 -35.94 -6.97 -0.33
CA GLU A 279 -36.54 -6.99 1.02
C GLU A 279 -37.50 -5.81 1.21
N LEU A 280 -37.10 -4.61 0.77
CA LEU A 280 -37.94 -3.41 0.83
C LEU A 280 -39.17 -3.51 -0.09
N VAL A 281 -39.02 -4.07 -1.30
CA VAL A 281 -40.16 -4.31 -2.20
C VAL A 281 -41.11 -5.37 -1.64
N ALA A 282 -40.59 -6.40 -0.96
CA ALA A 282 -41.39 -7.44 -0.32
C ALA A 282 -42.23 -6.88 0.84
N LYS A 283 -41.68 -5.94 1.61
CA LYS A 283 -42.42 -5.18 2.64
C LYS A 283 -43.50 -4.29 2.02
N MET A 284 -43.18 -3.57 0.94
CA MET A 284 -44.08 -2.58 0.33
C MET A 284 -43.81 -2.37 -1.16
N THR A 285 -44.88 -2.38 -1.96
CA THR A 285 -44.83 -2.12 -3.40
C THR A 285 -46.12 -1.44 -3.88
N TYR A 286 -46.10 -0.91 -5.10
CA TYR A 286 -47.20 -0.16 -5.71
C TYR A 286 -47.18 -0.29 -7.25
N GLU A 287 -48.22 0.22 -7.92
CA GLU A 287 -48.23 0.25 -9.38
C GLU A 287 -47.07 1.09 -9.92
N ASN A 288 -46.36 0.56 -10.92
CA ASN A 288 -45.18 1.18 -11.54
C ASN A 288 -44.01 1.40 -10.56
N ASP A 289 -43.87 0.54 -9.55
CA ASP A 289 -42.70 0.53 -8.65
C ASP A 289 -41.39 0.43 -9.46
N PRO A 290 -40.53 1.47 -9.43
CA PRO A 290 -39.35 1.53 -10.27
C PRO A 290 -38.33 0.43 -9.94
N VAL A 291 -38.32 -0.06 -8.70
CA VAL A 291 -37.42 -1.14 -8.28
C VAL A 291 -37.78 -2.44 -8.99
N LYS A 292 -39.07 -2.79 -9.05
CA LYS A 292 -39.53 -3.98 -9.79
C LYS A 292 -39.18 -3.93 -11.28
N ALA A 293 -39.26 -2.74 -11.89
CA ALA A 293 -38.98 -2.55 -13.30
C ALA A 293 -37.49 -2.62 -13.64
N GLN A 294 -36.63 -1.97 -12.85
CA GLN A 294 -35.22 -1.75 -13.23
C GLN A 294 -34.24 -2.74 -12.57
N LYS A 295 -34.56 -3.25 -11.38
CA LYS A 295 -33.65 -4.13 -10.63
C LYS A 295 -33.22 -5.39 -11.38
N PRO A 296 -34.08 -6.09 -12.16
CA PRO A 296 -33.63 -7.27 -12.92
C PRO A 296 -32.54 -6.96 -13.95
N ALA A 297 -32.55 -5.76 -14.54
CA ALA A 297 -31.52 -5.33 -15.49
C ALA A 297 -30.22 -4.98 -14.76
N LEU A 298 -30.32 -4.25 -13.63
CA LEU A 298 -29.18 -3.93 -12.76
C LEU A 298 -28.49 -5.20 -12.26
N GLN A 299 -29.26 -6.18 -11.77
CA GLN A 299 -28.75 -7.47 -11.30
C GLN A 299 -27.93 -8.18 -12.38
N LYS A 300 -28.50 -8.34 -13.58
CA LYS A 300 -27.81 -8.98 -14.72
C LYS A 300 -26.53 -8.25 -15.09
N ARG A 301 -26.53 -6.91 -15.04
CA ARG A 301 -25.36 -6.09 -15.34
C ARG A 301 -24.27 -6.28 -14.28
N THR A 302 -24.61 -6.22 -13.00
CA THR A 302 -23.69 -6.50 -11.88
C THR A 302 -23.07 -7.89 -12.00
N ASP A 303 -23.89 -8.91 -12.25
CA ASP A 303 -23.43 -10.30 -12.41
C ASP A 303 -22.46 -10.46 -13.59
N LEU A 304 -22.74 -9.80 -14.72
CA LEU A 304 -21.88 -9.83 -15.89
C LEU A 304 -20.52 -9.17 -15.61
N LEU A 305 -20.51 -8.01 -14.95
CA LEU A 305 -19.29 -7.29 -14.59
C LEU A 305 -18.46 -8.09 -13.58
N LEU A 306 -19.10 -8.69 -12.58
CA LEU A 306 -18.44 -9.55 -11.60
C LEU A 306 -17.84 -10.79 -12.30
N GLN A 307 -18.59 -11.42 -13.21
CA GLN A 307 -18.07 -12.55 -13.98
C GLN A 307 -16.89 -12.15 -14.87
N LYS A 308 -16.94 -10.98 -15.51
CA LYS A 308 -15.82 -10.46 -16.34
C LYS A 308 -14.57 -10.23 -15.50
N LEU A 309 -14.72 -9.65 -14.31
CA LEU A 309 -13.62 -9.38 -13.39
C LEU A 309 -13.01 -10.70 -12.87
N LEU A 310 -13.83 -11.59 -12.30
CA LEU A 310 -13.35 -12.82 -11.65
C LEU A 310 -12.79 -13.88 -12.62
N LYS A 311 -13.20 -13.89 -13.89
CA LYS A 311 -12.60 -14.78 -14.90
C LYS A 311 -11.20 -14.34 -15.32
N ARG A 312 -10.82 -13.10 -15.01
CA ARG A 312 -9.60 -12.45 -15.49
C ARG A 312 -8.64 -12.09 -14.35
N SER A 313 -9.11 -12.12 -13.10
CA SER A 313 -8.33 -11.99 -11.87
C SER A 313 -7.37 -13.13 -11.67
#